data_AF-A0AAV8Y5Q0-F1
#
_entry.id   AF-A0AAV8Y5Q0-F1
#
_cell.length_a   1.000
_cell.length_b   1.000
_cell.length_c   1.000
_cell.angle_alpha   90.00
_cell.angle_beta   90.00
_cell.angle_gamma   90.00
#
_symmetry.space_group_name_H-M   'P 1'
#
loop_
_entity.id
_entity.type
_entity.pdbx_description
1 polymer ?
#
loop_
_entity_poly.entity_id
_entity_poly.type
_entity_poly.pdbx_seq_one_letter_code
_entity_poly.pdbx_strand_id
1 'polypeptide(L)' 'IRKLAFSRGRSINLSLSHRGRRALRLIHLEEEILEAAIPMKGRLLHDITGVTKSVPYDPVSNQKF' A
#
# COMPACT_ATOMS: atom_id res chain seq x y z
N ILE A 1 -23.52 14.67 -0.27
CA ILE A 1 -22.10 15.09 -0.11
C ILE A 1 -21.94 15.68 1.30
N ARG A 2 -20.91 15.29 2.08
CA ARG A 2 -20.78 15.64 3.51
C ARG A 2 -20.44 17.13 3.68
N LYS A 3 -21.16 17.84 4.56
CA LYS A 3 -20.95 19.26 4.92
C LYS A 3 -20.24 19.35 6.27
N LEU A 4 -18.90 19.30 6.31
CA LEU A 4 -18.12 19.54 7.52
C LEU A 4 -17.04 20.58 7.20
N ALA A 5 -16.93 21.62 8.02
CA ALA A 5 -16.06 22.78 7.80
C ALA A 5 -14.56 22.47 7.91
N PHE A 6 -14.19 21.36 8.56
CA PHE A 6 -12.82 20.91 8.70
C PHE A 6 -12.76 19.38 8.65
N SER A 7 -12.37 18.82 7.51
CA SER A 7 -12.17 17.37 7.38
C SER A 7 -10.71 17.04 7.64
N ARG A 8 -10.40 16.56 8.85
CA ARG A 8 -9.11 15.88 9.08
C ARG A 8 -9.03 14.68 8.11
N GLY A 9 -7.86 14.45 7.50
CA GLY A 9 -7.65 13.31 6.61
C GLY A 9 -8.05 12.00 7.28
N ARG A 10 -8.65 11.06 6.54
CA ARG A 10 -9.15 9.79 7.10
C ARG A 10 -8.03 8.84 7.50
N SER A 11 -6.93 8.88 6.76
CA SER A 11 -5.75 8.04 6.96
C SER A 11 -4.50 8.86 6.66
N ILE A 12 -3.43 8.62 7.42
CA ILE A 12 -2.12 9.23 7.17
C ILE A 12 -1.41 8.47 6.04
N ASN A 13 -1.38 7.14 6.14
CA ASN A 13 -0.79 6.26 5.13
C ASN A 13 -1.89 5.37 4.50
N LEU A 14 -1.67 4.99 3.24
CA LEU A 14 -2.55 4.10 2.50
C LEU A 14 -1.71 3.08 1.72
N SER A 15 -2.20 1.86 1.62
CA SER A 15 -1.59 0.84 0.75
C SER A 15 -2.08 1.03 -0.69
N LEU A 16 -1.12 1.13 -1.62
CA LEU A 16 -1.38 1.24 -3.05
C LEU A 16 -1.14 -0.12 -3.74
N SER A 17 -2.17 -0.65 -4.39
CA SER A 17 -2.12 -1.92 -5.12
C SER A 17 -2.18 -1.71 -6.64
N HIS A 18 -2.18 -2.80 -7.40
CA HIS A 18 -2.11 -2.82 -8.87
C HIS A 18 -3.15 -1.90 -9.55
N ARG A 19 -4.41 -1.92 -9.10
CA ARG A 19 -5.46 -1.08 -9.69
C ARG A 19 -5.20 0.42 -9.48
N GLY A 20 -4.73 0.81 -8.29
CA GLY A 20 -4.38 2.20 -8.00
C GLY A 20 -3.19 2.66 -8.82
N ARG A 21 -2.13 1.84 -8.87
CA ARG A 21 -0.95 2.09 -9.71
C ARG A 21 -1.31 2.24 -11.19
N ARG A 22 -2.18 1.36 -11.71
CA ARG A 22 -2.65 1.45 -13.10
C ARG A 22 -3.40 2.75 -13.37
N ALA A 23 -4.23 3.23 -12.45
CA ALA A 23 -4.92 4.51 -12.59
C ALA A 23 -3.93 5.69 -12.64
N LEU A 24 -2.89 5.67 -11.80
CA LEU A 24 -1.84 6.69 -11.79
C LEU A 24 -0.98 6.64 -13.06
N ARG A 25 -0.70 5.45 -13.58
CA ARG A 25 0.01 5.26 -14.85
C ARG A 25 -0.70 5.93 -16.03
N LEU A 26 -2.03 5.80 -16.09
CA LEU A 26 -2.84 6.41 -17.15
C LEU A 26 -2.74 7.95 -17.18
N ILE A 27 -2.36 8.55 -16.05
CA ILE A 27 -2.15 10.00 -15.92
C ILE A 27 -0.67 10.36 -15.72
N HIS A 28 0.25 9.41 -15.94
CA HIS A 28 1.71 9.59 -15.85
C HIS A 28 2.23 10.03 -14.46
N LEU A 29 1.51 9.70 -13.38
CA LEU A 29 1.91 10.05 -11.99
C LEU A 29 2.40 8.85 -11.17
N GLU A 30 2.50 7.66 -11.76
CA GLU A 30 2.90 6.46 -11.00
C GLU A 30 4.31 6.59 -10.43
N GLU A 31 5.28 7.04 -11.24
CA GLU A 31 6.69 7.09 -10.84
C GLU A 31 6.91 8.08 -9.69
N GLU A 32 6.41 9.31 -9.81
CA GLU A 32 6.49 10.35 -8.78
C GLU A 32 5.90 9.88 -7.43
N ILE A 33 4.76 9.18 -7.46
CA ILE A 33 4.14 8.68 -6.23
C ILE A 33 4.93 7.50 -5.64
N LEU A 34 5.54 6.67 -6.48
CA LEU A 34 6.32 5.53 -6.01
C LEU A 34 7.69 5.93 -5.43
N GLU A 35 8.26 7.09 -5.81
CA GLU A 35 9.47 7.62 -5.19
C GLU A 35 9.31 7.85 -3.68
N ALA A 36 8.12 8.26 -3.25
CA ALA A 36 7.79 8.45 -1.83
C ALA A 36 7.21 7.19 -1.16
N ALA A 37 7.03 6.09 -1.89
CA ALA A 37 6.36 4.89 -1.39
C ALA A 37 7.34 3.88 -0.78
N ILE A 38 6.87 3.14 0.24
CA ILE A 38 7.62 2.04 0.86
C ILE A 38 7.03 0.70 0.38
N PRO A 39 7.82 -0.20 -0.23
CA PRO A 39 7.31 -1.47 -0.74
C PRO A 39 6.96 -2.44 0.39
N MET A 40 5.75 -3.02 0.32
CA MET A 40 5.29 -4.06 1.23
C MET A 40 5.31 -5.43 0.51
N LYS A 41 6.29 -6.28 0.82
CA LYS A 41 6.49 -7.59 0.16
C LYS A 41 5.52 -8.68 0.63
N GLY A 42 4.92 -8.47 1.80
CA GLY A 42 4.05 -9.43 2.46
C GLY A 42 3.52 -8.91 3.79
N ARG A 43 2.87 -9.81 4.52
CA ARG A 43 2.39 -9.59 5.87
C ARG A 43 3.42 -10.11 6.86
N LEU A 44 3.66 -9.37 7.94
CA LEU A 44 4.33 -9.90 9.12
C LEU A 44 3.26 -10.21 10.16
N LEU A 45 3.08 -11.49 10.47
CA LEU A 45 2.14 -11.94 11.48
C LEU A 45 2.86 -12.01 12.82
N HIS A 46 2.29 -11.40 13.86
CA HIS A 46 2.78 -11.48 15.23
C HIS A 46 1.82 -12.38 16.00
N ASP A 47 2.32 -13.44 16.64
CA ASP A 47 1.50 -14.27 17.52
C ASP A 47 1.53 -13.78 18.98
N ILE A 48 0.66 -14.36 19.81
CA ILE A 48 0.51 -13.99 21.22
C ILE A 48 1.75 -14.32 22.07
N THR A 49 2.63 -15.19 21.59
CA THR A 49 3.88 -15.57 22.25
C THR A 49 5.04 -14.67 21.85
N GLY A 50 4.83 -13.75 20.90
CA GLY A 50 5.82 -12.83 20.37
C GLY A 50 6.60 -13.36 19.17
N VAL A 51 6.28 -14.56 18.68
CA VAL A 51 6.92 -15.11 17.48
C VAL A 51 6.33 -14.43 16.24
N THR A 52 7.20 -14.09 15.30
CA THR A 52 6.82 -13.44 14.05
C THR A 52 6.96 -14.37 12.86
N LYS A 53 5.98 -14.35 11.95
CA LYS A 53 6.00 -15.11 10.69
C LYS A 53 5.79 -14.20 9.49
N SER A 54 6.74 -14.23 8.55
CA SER A 54 6.60 -13.54 7.26
C SER A 54 5.75 -14.36 6.29
N VAL A 55 4.73 -13.73 5.69
CA VAL A 55 3.83 -14.33 4.71
C VAL A 55 3.80 -13.43 3.47
N PRO A 56 4.47 -13.81 2.36
CA PRO A 56 4.45 -13.06 1.10
C PRO A 56 3.02 -12.78 0.61
N TYR A 57 2.81 -11.65 -0.07
CA TYR A 57 1.50 -11.33 -0.67
C TYR A 57 1.15 -12.23 -1.85
N ASP A 58 2.15 -12.58 -2.65
CA ASP A 58 2.04 -13.50 -3.77
C ASP A 58 3.07 -14.62 -3.57
N PRO A 59 2.67 -15.91 -3.57
CA PRO A 59 3.60 -17.03 -3.49
C PRO A 59 4.42 -17.20 -4.78
N VAL A 60 4.04 -16.56 -5.89
CA VAL A 60 4.77 -16.63 -7.16
C VAL A 60 5.86 -15.56 -7.17
N SER A 61 7.10 -15.99 -7.32
CA SER A 61 8.38 -15.25 -7.18
C SER A 61 8.59 -14.07 -8.15
N ASN A 62 7.55 -13.58 -8.84
CA ASN A 62 7.66 -12.56 -9.87
C ASN A 62 6.94 -11.26 -9.48
N GLN A 63 7.05 -10.84 -8.21
CA GLN A 63 6.61 -9.51 -7.79
C GLN A 63 7.50 -8.45 -8.46
N LYS A 64 7.06 -7.94 -9.61
CA LYS A 64 7.65 -6.77 -10.26
C LYS A 64 7.15 -5.53 -9.52
N PHE A 65 8.06 -4.83 -8.85
CA PHE A 65 7.81 -3.54 -8.24
C PHE A 65 7.81 -2.44 -9.29
#